data_AF-A0A3L7UWS7-F1
#
_entry.id   AF-A0A3L7UWS7-F1
#
_cell.length_a   1.000
_cell.length_b   1.000
_cell.length_c   1.000
_cell.angle_alpha   90.00
_cell.angle_beta   90.00
_cell.angle_gamma   90.00
#
_symmetry.space_group_name_H-M   'P 1'
#
loop_
_entity.id
_entity.type
_entity.pdbx_description
1 polymer ?
#
loop_
_entity_poly.entity_id
_entity_poly.type
_entity_poly.pdbx_seq_one_letter_code
_entity_poly.pdbx_strand_id
1 'polypeptide(L)'
;MLFAAELQILAKIRRLSDKPDADQSLMHTVLLTYPAKHRSLVRPMYKLLFGLVIAALWHDSAAAQQEMLPEMPGLHNLMQLSDNIWSGSEPVGDEAFASLKTLGVQTIVSVDGATPDIEMAKKYGIGYVHIPFGYDTIPLSVQLSLTRAARQSKTPLYIHCHHGQHRGPAAAAIVCRAKGLVDSAGALKIMENAGTSRDYQGLWRDVEDYTVPSDETALPQLVEVAKVESLPAAMARIDRNFDNLTRCAATSWNAPAAHPDLSAWQEALQLKERLHEANRQLSEKKHAAAYDAMFRKLLTESDSAAQALHAALHANDTTSATAAFMSLQKNCKQCHVMYRDQ
;
A
#
# COMPACT_ATOMS: atom_id res chain seq x y z
N MET A 1 11.74 -1.69 56.93
CA MET A 1 11.43 -0.25 56.78
C MET A 1 12.10 0.41 55.56
N LEU A 2 13.09 -0.18 54.88
CA LEU A 2 13.75 0.41 53.70
C LEU A 2 12.91 0.42 52.40
N PHE A 3 12.02 -0.55 52.21
CA PHE A 3 11.23 -0.68 50.97
C PHE A 3 10.17 0.42 50.74
N ALA A 4 9.58 0.98 51.80
CA ALA A 4 8.51 1.97 51.67
C ALA A 4 9.05 3.35 51.21
N ALA A 5 10.29 3.69 51.56
CA ALA A 5 10.94 4.94 51.16
C ALA A 5 11.35 4.92 49.67
N GLU A 6 11.81 3.77 49.17
CA GLU A 6 12.22 3.60 47.76
C GLU A 6 11.03 3.71 46.79
N LEU A 7 9.87 3.13 47.17
CA LEU A 7 8.63 3.23 46.39
C LEU A 7 8.08 4.67 46.29
N GLN A 8 8.21 5.46 47.36
CA GLN A 8 7.79 6.87 47.34
C GLN A 8 8.71 7.74 46.47
N ILE A 9 9.99 7.43 46.42
CA ILE A 9 10.97 8.14 45.56
C ILE A 9 10.68 7.84 44.08
N LEU A 10 10.43 6.57 43.73
CA LEU A 10 10.11 6.16 42.36
C LEU A 10 8.79 6.78 41.86
N ALA A 11 7.76 6.85 42.72
CA ALA A 11 6.49 7.50 42.37
C ALA A 11 6.64 9.02 42.14
N LYS A 12 7.56 9.66 42.86
CA LYS A 12 7.84 11.10 42.74
C LYS A 12 8.69 11.43 41.51
N ILE A 13 9.63 10.55 41.14
CA ILE A 13 10.41 10.64 39.90
C ILE A 13 9.48 10.53 38.68
N ARG A 14 8.55 9.58 38.68
CA ARG A 14 7.59 9.38 37.58
C ARG A 14 6.68 10.61 37.35
N ARG A 15 6.21 11.28 38.42
CA ARG A 15 5.42 12.52 38.27
C ARG A 15 6.22 13.72 37.79
N LEU A 16 7.54 13.71 37.94
CA LEU A 16 8.41 14.82 37.53
C LEU A 16 8.92 14.67 36.09
N SER A 17 8.96 13.45 35.53
CA SER A 17 9.35 13.23 34.13
C SER A 17 8.29 13.65 33.12
N ASP A 18 7.03 13.78 33.52
CA ASP A 18 5.92 14.20 32.64
C ASP A 18 5.86 15.73 32.42
N LYS A 19 6.86 16.49 32.88
CA LYS A 19 6.93 17.96 32.71
C LYS A 19 8.01 18.34 31.69
N PRO A 20 7.77 19.37 30.86
CA PRO A 20 8.68 19.73 29.76
C PRO A 20 10.08 20.20 30.19
N ASP A 21 10.28 20.61 31.45
CA ASP A 21 11.59 21.05 32.00
C ASP A 21 12.19 20.08 33.05
N ALA A 22 11.88 18.78 32.95
CA ALA A 22 12.17 17.77 33.98
C ALA A 22 13.64 17.66 34.41
N ASP A 23 14.59 17.99 33.53
CA ASP A 23 16.01 17.63 33.68
C ASP A 23 16.72 18.36 34.85
N GLN A 24 16.39 19.63 35.09
CA GLN A 24 16.98 20.40 36.20
C GLN A 24 16.31 20.10 37.56
N SER A 25 15.01 19.80 37.58
CA SER A 25 14.24 19.56 38.80
C SER A 25 14.51 18.18 39.42
N LEU A 26 14.81 17.17 38.61
CA LEU A 26 15.11 15.81 39.05
C LEU A 26 16.49 15.71 39.72
N MET A 27 17.49 16.37 39.16
CA MET A 27 18.85 16.46 39.71
C MET A 27 18.88 17.07 41.12
N HIS A 28 18.10 18.13 41.35
CA HIS A 28 18.10 18.83 42.64
C HIS A 28 17.39 18.04 43.74
N THR A 29 16.35 17.27 43.39
CA THR A 29 15.55 16.50 44.36
C THR A 29 16.29 15.27 44.88
N VAL A 30 17.08 14.59 44.05
CA VAL A 30 17.82 13.37 44.42
C VAL A 30 19.02 13.67 45.35
N LEU A 31 19.62 14.86 45.25
CA LEU A 31 20.79 15.23 46.05
C LEU A 31 20.48 15.56 47.53
N LEU A 32 19.22 15.89 47.85
CA LEU A 32 18.81 16.38 49.16
C LEU A 32 18.32 15.30 50.13
N THR A 33 18.06 14.07 49.67
CA THR A 33 17.47 12.99 50.50
C THR A 33 18.46 11.93 50.97
N TYR A 34 19.76 12.03 50.66
CA TYR A 34 20.77 11.05 51.10
C TYR A 34 21.76 11.62 52.14
N PRO A 35 22.05 10.88 53.23
CA PRO A 35 22.93 11.34 54.30
C PRO A 35 24.36 11.62 53.80
N ALA A 36 24.92 12.74 54.24
CA ALA A 36 26.17 13.34 53.73
C ALA A 36 27.42 12.46 53.81
N LYS A 37 27.40 11.35 54.56
CA LYS A 37 28.58 10.53 54.90
C LYS A 37 29.05 9.60 53.77
N HIS A 38 28.33 9.50 52.65
CA HIS A 38 28.68 8.61 51.53
C HIS A 38 28.91 9.32 50.19
N ARG A 39 29.07 10.65 50.17
CA ARG A 39 29.16 11.46 48.94
C ARG A 39 30.47 11.30 48.14
N SER A 40 31.54 10.72 48.70
CA SER A 40 32.87 10.65 48.05
C SER A 40 33.14 9.38 47.24
N LEU A 41 32.30 8.35 47.34
CA LEU A 41 32.53 7.03 46.69
C LEU A 41 31.50 6.67 45.60
N VAL A 42 30.49 7.50 45.38
CA VAL A 42 29.31 7.13 44.57
C VAL A 42 29.22 7.90 43.23
N ARG A 43 30.09 8.90 43.00
CA ARG A 43 30.04 9.77 41.82
C ARG A 43 30.38 9.14 40.47
N PRO A 44 31.33 8.18 40.33
CA PRO A 44 31.62 7.61 39.01
C PRO A 44 30.69 6.43 38.65
N MET A 45 30.11 5.74 39.65
CA MET A 45 29.29 4.54 39.41
C MET A 45 27.83 4.86 39.06
N TYR A 46 27.27 5.95 39.58
CA TYR A 46 25.88 6.37 39.29
C TYR A 46 25.70 6.98 37.90
N LYS A 47 26.71 7.64 37.32
CA LYS A 47 26.61 8.15 35.94
C LYS A 47 26.53 7.01 34.92
N LEU A 48 27.19 5.88 35.19
CA LEU A 48 27.17 4.70 34.32
C LEU A 48 25.83 3.94 34.43
N LEU A 49 25.32 3.74 35.65
CA LEU A 49 24.05 3.05 35.89
C LEU A 49 22.82 3.88 35.48
N PHE A 50 22.83 5.20 35.66
CA PHE A 50 21.70 6.06 35.28
C PHE A 50 21.64 6.31 33.76
N GLY A 51 22.79 6.37 33.08
CA GLY A 51 22.84 6.39 31.61
C GLY A 51 22.31 5.11 30.98
N LEU A 52 22.58 3.95 31.58
CA LEU A 52 22.06 2.65 31.12
C LEU A 52 20.55 2.49 31.35
N VAL A 53 20.01 3.03 32.44
CA VAL A 53 18.56 2.94 32.73
C VAL A 53 17.76 3.94 31.87
N ILE A 54 18.29 5.13 31.57
CA ILE A 54 17.62 6.06 30.62
C ILE A 54 17.70 5.53 29.19
N ALA A 55 18.82 4.94 28.77
CA ALA A 55 18.92 4.28 27.46
C ALA A 55 17.94 3.10 27.33
N ALA A 56 17.74 2.33 28.42
CA ALA A 56 16.77 1.23 28.45
C ALA A 56 15.31 1.69 28.55
N LEU A 57 15.05 2.89 29.09
CA LEU A 57 13.70 3.48 29.17
C LEU A 57 13.34 4.35 27.95
N TRP A 58 14.30 4.67 27.08
CA TRP A 58 14.08 5.36 25.81
C TRP A 58 14.11 4.43 24.60
N HIS A 59 14.51 3.17 24.77
CA HIS A 59 14.50 2.17 23.68
C HIS A 59 13.17 1.42 23.53
N ASP A 60 12.12 1.80 24.28
CA ASP A 60 10.83 1.09 24.26
C ASP A 60 9.67 2.02 23.87
N SER A 61 9.85 2.72 22.75
CA SER A 61 8.73 3.26 21.97
C SER A 61 9.06 3.29 20.49
N ALA A 62 8.28 2.50 19.75
CA ALA A 62 8.05 2.57 18.32
C ALA A 62 9.20 2.16 17.38
N ALA A 63 9.57 0.88 17.45
CA ALA A 63 9.87 0.13 16.24
C ALA A 63 9.37 -1.30 16.43
N ALA A 64 8.05 -1.48 16.35
CA ALA A 64 7.50 -2.80 16.07
C ALA A 64 8.14 -3.26 14.75
N GLN A 65 9.08 -4.19 14.84
CA GLN A 65 9.61 -4.87 13.68
C GLN A 65 8.39 -5.53 13.01
N GLN A 66 8.02 -5.04 11.83
CA GLN A 66 6.98 -5.64 11.00
C GLN A 66 7.48 -7.02 10.55
N GLU A 67 7.23 -8.04 11.38
CA GLU A 67 7.49 -9.42 11.03
C GLU A 67 6.49 -9.84 9.95
N MET A 68 7.00 -10.40 8.84
CA MET A 68 6.14 -11.16 7.95
C MET A 68 5.65 -12.38 8.74
N LEU A 69 4.35 -12.42 9.02
CA LEU A 69 3.76 -13.51 9.75
C LEU A 69 3.63 -14.75 8.85
N PRO A 70 3.65 -15.96 9.42
CA PRO A 70 3.41 -17.17 8.65
C PRO A 70 2.09 -17.06 7.87
N GLU A 71 2.07 -17.56 6.63
CA GLU A 71 0.89 -17.55 5.78
C GLU A 71 -0.29 -18.19 6.51
N MET A 72 -1.46 -17.57 6.39
CA MET A 72 -2.70 -18.14 6.87
C MET A 72 -3.46 -18.76 5.70
N PRO A 73 -4.27 -19.82 5.92
CA PRO A 73 -5.05 -20.43 4.87
C PRO A 73 -5.85 -19.38 4.06
N GLY A 74 -5.61 -19.34 2.75
CA GLY A 74 -6.26 -18.43 1.80
C GLY A 74 -5.81 -16.96 1.86
N LEU A 75 -4.79 -16.62 2.65
CA LEU A 75 -4.21 -15.27 2.74
C LEU A 75 -2.70 -15.31 2.52
N HIS A 76 -2.26 -14.71 1.41
CA HIS A 76 -0.85 -14.59 1.05
C HIS A 76 -0.33 -13.19 1.32
N ASN A 77 1.01 -13.04 1.40
CA ASN A 77 1.68 -11.77 1.66
C ASN A 77 1.13 -11.01 2.88
N LEU A 78 0.76 -11.75 3.92
CA LEU A 78 0.12 -11.19 5.11
C LEU A 78 1.12 -10.39 5.93
N MET A 79 0.78 -9.13 6.21
CA MET A 79 1.55 -8.22 7.04
C MET A 79 0.68 -7.63 8.14
N GLN A 80 1.15 -7.71 9.38
CA GLN A 80 0.57 -6.94 10.49
C GLN A 80 1.27 -5.58 10.56
N LEU A 81 0.54 -4.50 10.30
CA LEU A 81 1.10 -3.14 10.32
C LEU A 81 0.89 -2.45 11.68
N SER A 82 -0.14 -2.87 12.42
CA SER A 82 -0.42 -2.53 13.82
C SER A 82 -1.41 -3.54 14.39
N ASP A 83 -1.77 -3.42 15.67
CA ASP A 83 -2.84 -4.21 16.30
C ASP A 83 -4.19 -4.11 15.57
N ASN A 84 -4.40 -3.03 14.81
CA ASN A 84 -5.68 -2.71 14.16
C ASN A 84 -5.62 -2.68 12.63
N ILE A 85 -4.47 -3.02 12.01
CA ILE A 85 -4.31 -2.93 10.54
C ILE A 85 -3.47 -4.09 10.05
N TRP A 86 -4.02 -4.77 9.05
CA TRP A 86 -3.42 -5.86 8.30
C TRP A 86 -3.39 -5.50 6.81
N SER A 87 -2.39 -6.01 6.10
CA SER A 87 -2.30 -5.95 4.63
C SER A 87 -2.05 -7.36 4.07
N GLY A 88 -2.53 -7.65 2.87
CA GLY A 88 -2.23 -8.93 2.20
C GLY A 88 -2.90 -9.09 0.84
N SER A 89 -2.97 -10.34 0.35
CA SER A 89 -3.61 -10.70 -0.91
C SER A 89 -5.15 -10.68 -0.82
N GLU A 90 -5.80 -10.88 -1.96
CA GLU A 90 -7.23 -11.10 -1.99
C GLU A 90 -7.61 -12.34 -1.16
N PRO A 91 -8.64 -12.24 -0.29
CA PRO A 91 -9.14 -13.39 0.43
C PRO A 91 -9.96 -14.29 -0.52
N VAL A 92 -9.48 -15.49 -0.77
CA VAL A 92 -10.12 -16.44 -1.70
C VAL A 92 -10.76 -17.60 -0.95
N GLY A 93 -12.07 -17.77 -1.13
CA GLY A 93 -12.82 -18.90 -0.59
C GLY A 93 -13.07 -18.82 0.92
N ASP A 94 -13.83 -19.80 1.43
CA ASP A 94 -14.33 -19.83 2.82
C ASP A 94 -13.21 -19.76 3.87
N GLU A 95 -12.11 -20.47 3.64
CA GLU A 95 -10.97 -20.54 4.56
C GLU A 95 -10.30 -19.17 4.76
N ALA A 96 -10.19 -18.34 3.71
CA ALA A 96 -9.61 -17.01 3.83
C ALA A 96 -10.43 -16.10 4.74
N PHE A 97 -11.76 -16.15 4.63
CA PHE A 97 -12.64 -15.34 5.49
C PHE A 97 -12.70 -15.87 6.93
N ALA A 98 -12.57 -17.19 7.13
CA ALA A 98 -12.38 -17.77 8.46
C ALA A 98 -11.06 -17.31 9.10
N SER A 99 -9.98 -17.27 8.33
CA SER A 99 -8.69 -16.72 8.73
C SER A 99 -8.81 -15.24 9.14
N LEU A 100 -9.46 -14.40 8.33
CA LEU A 100 -9.72 -13.00 8.67
C LEU A 100 -10.56 -12.86 9.96
N LYS A 101 -11.56 -13.72 10.16
CA LYS A 101 -12.35 -13.74 11.38
C LYS A 101 -11.51 -14.09 12.61
N THR A 102 -10.58 -15.02 12.48
CA THR A 102 -9.65 -15.43 13.53
C THR A 102 -8.71 -14.29 13.92
N LEU A 103 -8.27 -13.47 12.96
CA LEU A 103 -7.54 -12.22 13.21
C LEU A 103 -8.41 -11.12 13.85
N GLY A 104 -9.71 -11.34 14.01
CA GLY A 104 -10.64 -10.36 14.54
C GLY A 104 -11.00 -9.25 13.56
N VAL A 105 -10.65 -9.36 12.28
CA VAL A 105 -10.91 -8.33 11.26
C VAL A 105 -12.40 -7.98 11.23
N GLN A 106 -12.69 -6.68 11.32
CA GLN A 106 -14.05 -6.16 11.28
C GLN A 106 -14.41 -5.53 9.93
N THR A 107 -13.41 -5.02 9.19
CA THR A 107 -13.62 -4.43 7.87
C THR A 107 -12.50 -4.83 6.91
N ILE A 108 -12.88 -5.30 5.72
CA ILE A 108 -11.99 -5.49 4.57
C ILE A 108 -12.02 -4.24 3.69
N VAL A 109 -10.87 -3.80 3.20
CA VAL A 109 -10.73 -2.73 2.21
C VAL A 109 -10.04 -3.31 0.98
N SER A 110 -10.80 -3.55 -0.08
CA SER A 110 -10.22 -3.92 -1.38
C SER A 110 -9.90 -2.65 -2.17
N VAL A 111 -8.69 -2.61 -2.71
CA VAL A 111 -8.28 -1.61 -3.70
C VAL A 111 -8.04 -2.20 -5.09
N ASP A 112 -8.39 -3.48 -5.25
CA ASP A 112 -8.36 -4.15 -6.54
C ASP A 112 -9.55 -3.72 -7.42
N GLY A 113 -9.47 -3.89 -8.74
CA GLY A 113 -10.60 -3.65 -9.64
C GLY A 113 -11.62 -4.80 -9.67
N ALA A 114 -11.35 -5.91 -8.99
CA ALA A 114 -12.24 -7.07 -8.95
C ALA A 114 -13.52 -6.73 -8.20
N THR A 115 -14.64 -7.35 -8.57
CA THR A 115 -15.84 -7.25 -7.74
C THR A 115 -15.62 -8.03 -6.42
N PRO A 116 -15.73 -7.38 -5.24
CA PRO A 116 -15.58 -8.08 -3.96
C PRO A 116 -16.62 -9.18 -3.71
N ASP A 117 -16.22 -10.23 -2.97
CA ASP A 117 -17.15 -11.25 -2.44
C ASP A 117 -17.84 -10.77 -1.15
N ILE A 118 -18.84 -9.92 -1.33
CA ILE A 118 -19.63 -9.31 -0.25
C ILE A 118 -20.44 -10.35 0.53
N GLU A 119 -20.97 -11.36 -0.15
CA GLU A 119 -21.81 -12.39 0.48
C GLU A 119 -20.97 -13.24 1.44
N MET A 120 -19.75 -13.61 1.03
CA MET A 120 -18.82 -14.30 1.92
C MET A 120 -18.42 -13.43 3.12
N ALA A 121 -18.15 -12.14 2.91
CA ALA A 121 -17.84 -11.22 4.01
C ALA A 121 -18.99 -11.14 5.03
N LYS A 122 -20.23 -11.01 4.54
CA LYS A 122 -21.45 -10.98 5.36
C LYS A 122 -21.65 -12.28 6.16
N LYS A 123 -21.36 -13.44 5.57
CA LYS A 123 -21.41 -14.74 6.26
C LYS A 123 -20.53 -14.76 7.53
N TYR A 124 -19.38 -14.07 7.51
CA TYR A 124 -18.48 -13.97 8.66
C TYR A 124 -18.71 -12.74 9.54
N GLY A 125 -19.70 -11.89 9.19
CA GLY A 125 -20.01 -10.64 9.88
C GLY A 125 -18.90 -9.60 9.74
N ILE A 126 -18.20 -9.60 8.59
CA ILE A 126 -17.12 -8.67 8.28
C ILE A 126 -17.66 -7.63 7.29
N GLY A 127 -17.46 -6.34 7.58
CA GLY A 127 -17.77 -5.27 6.64
C GLY A 127 -16.81 -5.27 5.46
N TYR A 128 -17.23 -4.78 4.30
CA TYR A 128 -16.37 -4.73 3.12
C TYR A 128 -16.49 -3.37 2.44
N VAL A 129 -15.36 -2.79 2.09
CA VAL A 129 -15.24 -1.48 1.42
C VAL A 129 -14.42 -1.66 0.14
N HIS A 130 -14.86 -1.06 -0.95
CA HIS A 130 -14.21 -1.15 -2.26
C HIS A 130 -13.76 0.23 -2.75
N ILE A 131 -12.44 0.41 -2.94
CA ILE A 131 -11.80 1.67 -3.33
C ILE A 131 -10.75 1.37 -4.45
N PRO A 132 -11.19 1.01 -5.66
CA PRO A 132 -10.30 0.56 -6.72
C PRO A 132 -9.42 1.69 -7.27
N PHE A 133 -8.14 1.39 -7.54
CA PHE A 133 -7.25 2.27 -8.30
C PHE A 133 -6.18 1.51 -9.09
N GLY A 134 -5.49 2.22 -9.99
CA GLY A 134 -4.47 1.69 -10.89
C GLY A 134 -3.06 1.66 -10.29
N TYR A 135 -2.07 1.36 -11.13
CA TYR A 135 -0.64 1.35 -10.74
C TYR A 135 0.09 2.67 -11.05
N ASP A 136 -0.54 3.55 -11.83
CA ASP A 136 -0.03 4.84 -12.27
C ASP A 136 -0.11 5.92 -11.21
N THR A 137 -1.17 5.95 -10.42
CA THR A 137 -1.41 6.98 -9.41
C THR A 137 -2.44 6.52 -8.39
N ILE A 138 -2.40 7.13 -7.21
CA ILE A 138 -3.44 7.09 -6.19
C ILE A 138 -4.15 8.45 -6.25
N PRO A 139 -5.26 8.60 -7.00
CA PRO A 139 -5.94 9.87 -7.15
C PRO A 139 -6.36 10.46 -5.80
N LEU A 140 -6.41 11.79 -5.69
CA LEU A 140 -6.81 12.46 -4.44
C LEU A 140 -8.14 11.93 -3.87
N SER A 141 -9.14 11.64 -4.72
CA SER A 141 -10.41 11.06 -4.27
C SER A 141 -10.25 9.67 -3.62
N VAL A 142 -9.31 8.86 -4.11
CA VAL A 142 -8.95 7.56 -3.53
C VAL A 142 -8.22 7.77 -2.21
N GLN A 143 -7.26 8.70 -2.15
CA GLN A 143 -6.55 9.04 -0.91
C GLN A 143 -7.55 9.46 0.18
N LEU A 144 -8.50 10.35 -0.14
CA LEU A 144 -9.55 10.79 0.78
C LEU A 144 -10.49 9.65 1.21
N SER A 145 -10.80 8.72 0.32
CA SER A 145 -11.60 7.53 0.64
C SER A 145 -10.85 6.58 1.58
N LEU A 146 -9.54 6.39 1.37
CA LEU A 146 -8.67 5.65 2.28
C LEU A 146 -8.57 6.34 3.64
N THR A 147 -8.46 7.68 3.68
CA THR A 147 -8.54 8.44 4.94
C THR A 147 -9.87 8.21 5.66
N ARG A 148 -11.00 8.15 4.93
CA ARG A 148 -12.30 7.84 5.54
C ARG A 148 -12.32 6.44 6.13
N ALA A 149 -11.83 5.45 5.39
CA ALA A 149 -11.73 4.07 5.88
C ALA A 149 -10.87 4.01 7.16
N ALA A 150 -9.75 4.74 7.18
CA ALA A 150 -8.88 4.86 8.34
C ALA A 150 -9.59 5.45 9.57
N ARG A 151 -10.42 6.49 9.38
CA ARG A 151 -11.07 7.24 10.46
C ARG A 151 -12.38 6.62 10.95
N GLN A 152 -13.14 5.98 10.07
CA GLN A 152 -14.56 5.70 10.30
C GLN A 152 -14.95 4.23 10.18
N SER A 153 -14.09 3.37 9.62
CA SER A 153 -14.38 1.93 9.54
C SER A 153 -14.14 1.23 10.88
N LYS A 154 -14.85 0.12 11.11
CA LYS A 154 -14.62 -0.73 12.29
C LYS A 154 -13.27 -1.45 12.15
N THR A 155 -12.47 -1.44 13.20
CA THR A 155 -11.14 -2.08 13.21
C THR A 155 -11.14 -3.39 14.01
N PRO A 156 -10.21 -4.33 13.78
CA PRO A 156 -9.10 -4.30 12.81
C PRO A 156 -9.51 -4.23 11.34
N LEU A 157 -8.71 -3.52 10.54
CA LEU A 157 -8.83 -3.42 9.08
C LEU A 157 -7.95 -4.46 8.40
N TYR A 158 -8.42 -5.04 7.30
CA TYR A 158 -7.62 -5.83 6.36
C TYR A 158 -7.63 -5.16 4.98
N ILE A 159 -6.47 -4.73 4.49
CA ILE A 159 -6.34 -3.98 3.24
C ILE A 159 -5.67 -4.86 2.20
N HIS A 160 -6.26 -5.01 1.02
CA HIS A 160 -5.68 -5.86 -0.01
C HIS A 160 -5.85 -5.30 -1.43
N CYS A 161 -5.02 -5.82 -2.32
CA CYS A 161 -5.30 -5.86 -3.75
C CYS A 161 -5.38 -7.34 -4.19
N HIS A 162 -5.14 -7.67 -5.45
CA HIS A 162 -5.10 -9.09 -5.87
C HIS A 162 -3.96 -9.89 -5.18
N HIS A 163 -2.70 -9.53 -5.44
CA HIS A 163 -1.53 -10.24 -4.86
C HIS A 163 -1.06 -9.68 -3.52
N GLY A 164 -1.55 -8.53 -3.07
CA GLY A 164 -1.13 -7.92 -1.81
C GLY A 164 0.27 -7.31 -1.78
N GLN A 165 0.89 -7.09 -2.94
CA GLN A 165 2.30 -6.70 -3.04
C GLN A 165 2.52 -5.23 -3.43
N HIS A 166 1.55 -4.59 -4.09
CA HIS A 166 1.74 -3.28 -4.72
C HIS A 166 0.66 -2.28 -4.26
N ARG A 167 -0.50 -2.25 -4.94
CA ARG A 167 -1.62 -1.35 -4.61
C ARG A 167 -2.11 -1.52 -3.16
N GLY A 168 -2.19 -2.77 -2.67
CA GLY A 168 -2.59 -3.07 -1.28
C GLY A 168 -1.68 -2.39 -0.25
N PRO A 169 -0.36 -2.67 -0.22
CA PRO A 169 0.59 -2.00 0.65
C PRO A 169 0.64 -0.48 0.50
N ALA A 170 0.51 0.06 -0.71
CA ALA A 170 0.46 1.50 -0.93
C ALA A 170 -0.78 2.14 -0.28
N ALA A 171 -1.96 1.49 -0.41
CA ALA A 171 -3.17 1.91 0.27
C ALA A 171 -3.06 1.77 1.79
N ALA A 172 -2.46 0.68 2.26
CA ALA A 172 -2.23 0.43 3.67
C ALA A 172 -1.28 1.46 4.29
N ALA A 173 -0.26 1.90 3.55
CA ALA A 173 0.63 2.97 3.95
C ALA A 173 -0.11 4.31 4.14
N ILE A 174 -1.01 4.68 3.21
CA ILE A 174 -1.88 5.86 3.36
C ILE A 174 -2.79 5.74 4.58
N VAL A 175 -3.40 4.57 4.81
CA VAL A 175 -4.26 4.33 5.99
C VAL A 175 -3.46 4.45 7.28
N CYS A 176 -2.25 3.89 7.35
CA CYS A 176 -1.37 4.03 8.51
C CYS A 176 -0.98 5.49 8.78
N ARG A 177 -0.65 6.27 7.72
CA ARG A 177 -0.40 7.72 7.84
C ARG A 177 -1.65 8.48 8.30
N ALA A 178 -2.82 8.17 7.76
CA ALA A 178 -4.08 8.79 8.12
C ALA A 178 -4.47 8.55 9.60
N LYS A 179 -4.02 7.44 10.19
CA LYS A 179 -4.18 7.13 11.62
C LYS A 179 -3.05 7.67 12.51
N GLY A 180 -2.05 8.34 11.93
CA GLY A 180 -0.88 8.83 12.65
C GLY A 180 0.03 7.72 13.19
N LEU A 181 -0.04 6.51 12.62
CA LEU A 181 0.77 5.36 13.07
C LEU A 181 2.20 5.40 12.52
N VAL A 182 2.38 6.02 11.36
CA VAL A 182 3.68 6.19 10.70
C VAL A 182 3.76 7.59 10.09
N ASP A 183 4.98 8.09 9.96
CA ASP A 183 5.29 9.26 9.15
C ASP A 183 5.50 8.86 7.67
N SER A 184 5.99 9.78 6.83
CA SER A 184 6.23 9.50 5.41
C SER A 184 7.27 8.39 5.22
N ALA A 185 8.39 8.43 5.95
CA ALA A 185 9.44 7.42 5.86
C ALA A 185 8.96 6.03 6.26
N GLY A 186 8.19 5.92 7.36
CA GLY A 186 7.58 4.66 7.79
C GLY A 186 6.55 4.12 6.78
N ALA A 187 5.81 5.00 6.10
CA ALA A 187 4.88 4.61 5.06
C ALA A 187 5.58 4.00 3.84
N LEU A 188 6.71 4.59 3.41
CA LEU A 188 7.54 4.01 2.34
C LEU A 188 8.14 2.67 2.79
N LYS A 189 8.47 2.52 4.07
CA LYS A 189 8.99 1.25 4.61
C LYS A 189 7.98 0.11 4.53
N ILE A 190 6.68 0.39 4.70
CA ILE A 190 5.61 -0.60 4.50
C ILE A 190 5.66 -1.16 3.08
N MET A 191 5.78 -0.28 2.08
CA MET A 191 5.83 -0.69 0.67
C MET A 191 7.13 -1.47 0.36
N GLU A 192 8.25 -1.10 0.98
CA GLU A 192 9.52 -1.85 0.83
C GLU A 192 9.41 -3.26 1.38
N ASN A 193 8.89 -3.38 2.61
CA ASN A 193 8.74 -4.65 3.29
C ASN A 193 7.78 -5.58 2.54
N ALA A 194 6.76 -5.01 1.88
CA ALA A 194 5.84 -5.76 1.02
C ALA A 194 6.44 -6.15 -0.35
N GLY A 195 7.64 -5.69 -0.68
CA GLY A 195 8.25 -5.93 -1.99
C GLY A 195 7.55 -5.19 -3.13
N THR A 196 6.99 -4.00 -2.87
CA THR A 196 6.45 -3.15 -3.93
C THR A 196 7.55 -2.77 -4.92
N SER A 197 7.35 -3.04 -6.22
CA SER A 197 8.33 -2.67 -7.25
C SER A 197 8.50 -1.16 -7.33
N ARG A 198 9.75 -0.70 -7.52
CA ARG A 198 10.07 0.71 -7.78
C ARG A 198 9.62 1.20 -9.16
N ASP A 199 9.23 0.28 -10.03
CA ASP A 199 8.74 0.62 -11.37
C ASP A 199 7.40 1.36 -11.34
N TYR A 200 6.61 1.14 -10.28
CA TYR A 200 5.35 1.84 -10.02
C TYR A 200 5.59 3.18 -9.34
N GLN A 201 6.36 4.06 -10.01
CA GLN A 201 6.84 5.33 -9.45
C GLN A 201 5.72 6.20 -8.89
N GLY A 202 4.54 6.21 -9.53
CA GLY A 202 3.39 6.97 -9.06
C GLY A 202 2.83 6.49 -7.72
N LEU A 203 2.88 5.19 -7.42
CA LEU A 203 2.49 4.69 -6.10
C LEU A 203 3.44 5.21 -5.01
N TRP A 204 4.74 5.16 -5.27
CA TRP A 204 5.77 5.64 -4.33
C TRP A 204 5.63 7.14 -4.08
N ARG A 205 5.57 7.92 -5.16
CA ARG A 205 5.37 9.37 -5.13
C ARG A 205 4.11 9.73 -4.33
N ASP A 206 2.97 9.12 -4.67
CA ASP A 206 1.69 9.53 -4.08
C ASP A 206 1.58 9.12 -2.59
N VAL A 207 2.29 8.08 -2.14
CA VAL A 207 2.40 7.73 -0.70
C VAL A 207 3.35 8.66 0.04
N GLU A 208 4.48 9.04 -0.58
CA GLU A 208 5.44 10.00 -0.02
C GLU A 208 4.77 11.38 0.16
N ASP A 209 4.11 11.85 -0.90
CA ASP A 209 3.46 13.17 -0.99
C ASP A 209 2.11 13.24 -0.25
N TYR A 210 1.56 12.10 0.18
CA TYR A 210 0.30 12.08 0.91
C TYR A 210 0.37 13.03 2.12
N THR A 211 -0.68 13.82 2.31
CA THR A 211 -0.84 14.66 3.49
C THR A 211 -2.15 14.30 4.17
N VAL A 212 -2.13 14.21 5.50
CA VAL A 212 -3.34 13.92 6.26
C VAL A 212 -4.28 15.12 6.08
N PRO A 213 -5.47 14.94 5.48
CA PRO A 213 -6.39 16.05 5.26
C PRO A 213 -6.93 16.55 6.60
N SER A 214 -7.32 17.83 6.66
CA SER A 214 -7.95 18.40 7.86
C SER A 214 -9.25 17.68 8.21
N ASP A 215 -9.72 17.82 9.46
CA ASP A 215 -11.00 17.24 9.89
C ASP A 215 -12.22 17.87 9.20
N GLU A 216 -12.06 19.07 8.66
CA GLU A 216 -13.08 19.78 7.88
C GLU A 216 -13.19 19.30 6.42
N THR A 217 -12.19 18.53 5.95
CA THR A 217 -12.18 18.05 4.56
C THR A 217 -13.31 17.04 4.36
N ALA A 218 -14.17 17.29 3.37
CA ALA A 218 -15.23 16.37 3.00
C ALA A 218 -14.64 15.06 2.43
N LEU A 219 -14.94 13.94 3.09
CA LEU A 219 -14.46 12.62 2.68
C LEU A 219 -15.55 11.84 1.92
N PRO A 220 -15.26 11.29 0.71
CA PRO A 220 -16.23 10.53 -0.10
C PRO A 220 -16.83 9.35 0.67
N GLN A 221 -18.11 9.05 0.44
CA GLN A 221 -18.76 7.90 1.09
C GLN A 221 -18.13 6.57 0.67
N LEU A 222 -18.00 5.65 1.63
CA LEU A 222 -17.52 4.30 1.38
C LEU A 222 -18.68 3.45 0.84
N VAL A 223 -18.36 2.55 -0.09
CA VAL A 223 -19.32 1.63 -0.71
C VAL A 223 -18.81 0.20 -0.65
N GLU A 224 -19.71 -0.76 -0.55
CA GLU A 224 -19.36 -2.20 -0.59
C GLU A 224 -18.84 -2.59 -1.97
N VAL A 225 -19.42 -2.03 -3.04
CA VAL A 225 -19.01 -2.27 -4.43
C VAL A 225 -18.93 -0.95 -5.18
N ALA A 226 -17.71 -0.51 -5.48
CA ALA A 226 -17.48 0.66 -6.31
C ALA A 226 -17.80 0.39 -7.79
N LYS A 227 -18.17 1.45 -8.50
CA LYS A 227 -18.26 1.39 -9.97
C LYS A 227 -16.84 1.39 -10.53
N VAL A 228 -16.44 0.27 -11.10
CA VAL A 228 -15.19 0.15 -11.84
C VAL A 228 -15.35 0.71 -13.26
N GLU A 229 -14.21 1.01 -13.88
CA GLU A 229 -14.18 1.53 -15.24
C GLU A 229 -14.83 0.55 -16.24
N SER A 230 -15.58 1.07 -17.20
CA SER A 230 -16.13 0.27 -18.31
C SER A 230 -15.05 -0.07 -19.35
N LEU A 231 -15.17 -1.21 -20.01
CA LEU A 231 -14.24 -1.63 -21.06
C LEU A 231 -13.95 -0.55 -22.13
N PRO A 232 -14.92 0.20 -22.69
CA PRO A 232 -14.62 1.24 -23.68
C PRO A 232 -13.71 2.36 -23.15
N ALA A 233 -13.91 2.75 -21.88
CA ALA A 233 -13.08 3.78 -21.25
C ALA A 233 -11.67 3.25 -20.96
N ALA A 234 -11.54 1.98 -20.55
CA ALA A 234 -10.24 1.32 -20.42
C ALA A 234 -9.51 1.24 -21.77
N MET A 235 -10.21 0.89 -22.84
CA MET A 235 -9.67 0.86 -24.20
C MET A 235 -9.22 2.26 -24.68
N ALA A 236 -9.96 3.32 -24.37
CA ALA A 236 -9.54 4.68 -24.69
C ALA A 236 -8.25 5.11 -23.96
N ARG A 237 -7.99 4.58 -22.75
CA ARG A 237 -6.70 4.78 -22.05
C ARG A 237 -5.57 3.98 -22.70
N ILE A 238 -5.83 2.72 -23.02
CA ILE A 238 -4.89 1.84 -23.72
C ILE A 238 -4.46 2.47 -25.06
N ASP A 239 -5.41 3.03 -25.82
CA ASP A 239 -5.16 3.72 -27.08
C ASP A 239 -4.21 4.92 -26.92
N ARG A 240 -4.37 5.72 -25.86
CA ARG A 240 -3.44 6.82 -25.55
C ARG A 240 -2.02 6.34 -25.23
N ASN A 241 -1.89 5.28 -24.42
CA ASN A 241 -0.58 4.68 -24.14
C ASN A 241 0.04 4.10 -25.42
N PHE A 242 -0.76 3.49 -26.29
CA PHE A 242 -0.33 2.97 -27.58
C PHE A 242 0.15 4.08 -28.53
N ASP A 243 -0.54 5.23 -28.58
CA ASP A 243 -0.12 6.41 -29.35
C ASP A 243 1.21 6.97 -28.83
N ASN A 244 1.37 7.07 -27.51
CA ASN A 244 2.64 7.50 -26.91
C ASN A 244 3.78 6.54 -27.29
N LEU A 245 3.54 5.22 -27.22
CA LEU A 245 4.51 4.21 -27.64
C LEU A 245 4.82 4.26 -29.14
N THR A 246 3.84 4.59 -29.98
CA THR A 246 4.06 4.82 -31.42
C THR A 246 5.04 5.96 -31.65
N ARG A 247 4.91 7.07 -30.88
CA ARG A 247 5.85 8.19 -30.95
C ARG A 247 7.25 7.77 -30.50
N CYS A 248 7.35 7.03 -29.40
CA CYS A 248 8.63 6.51 -28.92
C CYS A 248 9.27 5.55 -29.94
N ALA A 249 8.49 4.66 -30.56
CA ALA A 249 8.98 3.74 -31.59
C ALA A 249 9.57 4.48 -32.79
N ALA A 250 8.94 5.59 -33.22
CA ALA A 250 9.43 6.44 -34.29
C ALA A 250 10.78 7.12 -33.99
N THR A 251 11.15 7.20 -32.70
CA THR A 251 12.43 7.73 -32.21
C THR A 251 13.33 6.63 -31.63
N SER A 252 13.20 5.41 -32.15
CA SER A 252 13.99 4.23 -31.73
C SER A 252 13.90 3.97 -30.22
N TRP A 253 12.70 4.12 -29.67
CA TRP A 253 12.34 3.94 -28.24
C TRP A 253 12.88 5.00 -27.28
N ASN A 254 13.44 6.10 -27.81
CA ASN A 254 13.81 7.27 -27.00
C ASN A 254 12.63 8.23 -26.85
N ALA A 255 12.71 9.12 -25.85
CA ALA A 255 11.75 10.21 -25.68
C ALA A 255 11.73 11.09 -26.95
N PRO A 256 10.56 11.33 -27.57
CA PRO A 256 10.44 12.25 -28.70
C PRO A 256 10.79 13.68 -28.28
N ALA A 257 11.44 14.46 -29.14
CA ALA A 257 11.84 15.84 -28.80
C ALA A 257 10.65 16.75 -28.43
N ALA A 258 9.47 16.52 -29.01
CA ALA A 258 8.24 17.26 -28.69
C ALA A 258 7.58 16.80 -27.38
N HIS A 259 7.98 15.64 -26.85
CA HIS A 259 7.45 15.00 -25.65
C HIS A 259 8.60 14.40 -24.83
N PRO A 260 9.50 15.24 -24.28
CA PRO A 260 10.68 14.78 -23.55
C PRO A 260 10.33 14.08 -22.21
N ASP A 261 9.09 14.22 -21.76
CA ASP A 261 8.50 13.57 -20.59
C ASP A 261 8.15 12.10 -20.81
N LEU A 262 8.00 11.67 -22.08
CA LEU A 262 7.66 10.28 -22.37
C LEU A 262 8.84 9.35 -22.14
N SER A 263 8.60 8.30 -21.37
CA SER A 263 9.49 7.15 -21.25
C SER A 263 8.82 5.94 -21.87
N ALA A 264 9.42 5.39 -22.94
CA ALA A 264 8.89 4.21 -23.63
C ALA A 264 8.64 3.04 -22.67
N TRP A 265 9.58 2.83 -21.74
CA TRP A 265 9.48 1.77 -20.74
C TRP A 265 8.29 1.99 -19.79
N GLN A 266 8.10 3.22 -19.28
CA GLN A 266 6.95 3.53 -18.40
C GLN A 266 5.62 3.43 -19.15
N GLU A 267 5.54 3.94 -20.38
CA GLU A 267 4.33 3.81 -21.21
C GLU A 267 3.98 2.34 -21.48
N ALA A 268 4.98 1.50 -21.73
CA ALA A 268 4.79 0.06 -21.91
C ALA A 268 4.33 -0.63 -20.61
N LEU A 269 4.84 -0.22 -19.46
CA LEU A 269 4.36 -0.71 -18.16
C LEU A 269 2.88 -0.39 -17.98
N GLN A 270 2.48 0.85 -18.22
CA GLN A 270 1.08 1.27 -18.07
C GLN A 270 0.16 0.54 -19.05
N LEU A 271 0.57 0.42 -20.31
CA LEU A 271 -0.17 -0.34 -21.32
C LEU A 271 -0.37 -1.79 -20.90
N LYS A 272 0.70 -2.44 -20.43
CA LYS A 272 0.69 -3.82 -19.94
C LYS A 272 -0.28 -4.00 -18.79
N GLU A 273 -0.20 -3.16 -17.74
CA GLU A 273 -1.11 -3.26 -16.59
C GLU A 273 -2.57 -3.03 -16.97
N ARG A 274 -2.85 -2.10 -17.90
CA ARG A 274 -4.21 -1.82 -18.36
C ARG A 274 -4.81 -2.97 -19.16
N LEU A 275 -4.03 -3.56 -20.07
CA LEU A 275 -4.47 -4.73 -20.84
C LEU A 275 -4.70 -5.94 -19.93
N HIS A 276 -3.80 -6.16 -18.98
CA HIS A 276 -3.92 -7.22 -18.00
C HIS A 276 -5.20 -7.08 -17.16
N GLU A 277 -5.46 -5.88 -16.62
CA GLU A 277 -6.65 -5.62 -15.82
C GLU A 277 -7.94 -5.74 -16.65
N ALA A 278 -7.96 -5.26 -17.90
CA ALA A 278 -9.09 -5.44 -18.80
C ALA A 278 -9.38 -6.93 -19.05
N ASN A 279 -8.33 -7.74 -19.26
CA ASN A 279 -8.47 -9.17 -19.49
C ASN A 279 -9.02 -9.90 -18.25
N ARG A 280 -8.56 -9.50 -17.06
CA ARG A 280 -9.00 -10.06 -15.78
C ARG A 280 -10.49 -9.79 -15.53
N GLN A 281 -10.93 -8.54 -15.73
CA GLN A 281 -12.35 -8.17 -15.55
C GLN A 281 -13.30 -8.93 -16.49
N LEU A 282 -12.85 -9.25 -17.70
CA LEU A 282 -13.62 -10.04 -18.68
C LEU A 282 -13.63 -11.55 -18.41
N SER A 283 -12.68 -12.01 -17.61
CA SER A 283 -12.60 -13.39 -17.15
C SER A 283 -13.55 -13.64 -15.97
N GLU A 284 -14.01 -12.59 -15.28
CA GLU A 284 -15.04 -12.72 -14.26
C GLU A 284 -16.34 -13.26 -14.86
N LYS A 285 -16.99 -14.20 -14.15
CA LYS A 285 -18.16 -14.95 -14.62
C LYS A 285 -19.30 -14.06 -15.14
N LYS A 286 -19.41 -12.83 -14.63
CA LYS A 286 -20.46 -11.86 -14.98
C LYS A 286 -20.23 -11.17 -16.33
N HIS A 287 -18.98 -11.09 -16.80
CA HIS A 287 -18.58 -10.43 -18.04
C HIS A 287 -18.00 -11.40 -19.09
N ALA A 288 -17.67 -12.63 -18.65
CA ALA A 288 -17.74 -13.77 -19.54
C ALA A 288 -19.11 -13.86 -20.21
N ALA A 289 -19.35 -14.63 -21.25
CA ALA A 289 -20.61 -14.60 -22.00
C ALA A 289 -20.96 -13.27 -22.72
N ALA A 290 -20.57 -12.08 -22.23
CA ALA A 290 -20.79 -10.80 -22.94
C ALA A 290 -19.88 -10.62 -24.15
N TYR A 291 -18.76 -11.33 -24.19
CA TYR A 291 -17.78 -11.30 -25.29
C TYR A 291 -17.46 -12.72 -25.76
N ASP A 292 -17.35 -12.88 -27.07
CA ASP A 292 -17.05 -14.18 -27.67
C ASP A 292 -15.59 -14.63 -27.43
N ALA A 293 -15.32 -15.89 -27.80
CA ALA A 293 -14.01 -16.49 -27.61
C ALA A 293 -12.89 -15.77 -28.38
N MET A 294 -13.20 -15.17 -29.53
CA MET A 294 -12.21 -14.50 -30.36
C MET A 294 -11.83 -13.13 -29.79
N PHE A 295 -12.78 -12.35 -29.27
CA PHE A 295 -12.51 -11.12 -28.54
C PHE A 295 -11.51 -11.37 -27.39
N ARG A 296 -11.80 -12.39 -26.58
CA ARG A 296 -10.98 -12.79 -25.43
C ARG A 296 -9.59 -13.27 -25.83
N LYS A 297 -9.50 -14.03 -26.93
CA LYS A 297 -8.23 -14.47 -27.50
C LYS A 297 -7.37 -13.27 -27.90
N LEU A 298 -7.91 -12.33 -28.67
CA LEU A 298 -7.18 -11.16 -29.14
C LEU A 298 -6.73 -10.25 -27.98
N LEU A 299 -7.56 -10.11 -26.94
CA LEU A 299 -7.17 -9.35 -25.76
C LEU A 299 -6.04 -10.04 -24.98
N THR A 300 -6.11 -11.37 -24.83
CA THR A 300 -5.04 -12.16 -24.17
C THR A 300 -3.73 -12.11 -24.96
N GLU A 301 -3.80 -12.19 -26.29
CA GLU A 301 -2.63 -12.03 -27.16
C GLU A 301 -2.07 -10.61 -27.10
N SER A 302 -2.93 -9.58 -26.93
CA SER A 302 -2.50 -8.20 -26.73
C SER A 302 -1.82 -8.00 -25.37
N ASP A 303 -2.38 -8.55 -24.29
CA ASP A 303 -1.76 -8.57 -22.95
C ASP A 303 -0.37 -9.21 -23.02
N SER A 304 -0.26 -10.40 -23.63
CA SER A 304 1.02 -11.10 -23.81
C SER A 304 2.04 -10.29 -24.62
N ALA A 305 1.60 -9.63 -25.70
CA ALA A 305 2.47 -8.76 -26.50
C ALA A 305 2.93 -7.51 -25.74
N ALA A 306 2.07 -6.91 -24.91
CA ALA A 306 2.43 -5.77 -24.07
C ALA A 306 3.41 -6.17 -22.96
N GLN A 307 3.26 -7.36 -22.38
CA GLN A 307 4.24 -7.92 -21.42
C GLN A 307 5.61 -8.10 -22.08
N ALA A 308 5.66 -8.70 -23.27
CA ALA A 308 6.90 -8.87 -24.03
C ALA A 308 7.54 -7.52 -24.40
N LEU A 309 6.74 -6.54 -24.80
CA LEU A 309 7.20 -5.19 -25.11
C LEU A 309 7.86 -4.53 -23.89
N HIS A 310 7.16 -4.54 -22.75
CA HIS A 310 7.70 -3.97 -21.51
C HIS A 310 9.00 -4.67 -21.08
N ALA A 311 9.05 -6.00 -21.13
CA ALA A 311 10.25 -6.77 -20.79
C ALA A 311 11.44 -6.44 -21.70
N ALA A 312 11.20 -6.32 -23.02
CA ALA A 312 12.24 -5.96 -23.98
C ALA A 312 12.77 -4.54 -23.76
N LEU A 313 11.88 -3.57 -23.51
CA LEU A 313 12.27 -2.20 -23.20
C LEU A 313 13.05 -2.11 -21.88
N HIS A 314 12.66 -2.87 -20.86
CA HIS A 314 13.41 -2.96 -19.61
C HIS A 314 14.83 -3.53 -19.81
N ALA A 315 14.97 -4.49 -20.73
CA ALA A 315 16.26 -5.08 -21.10
C ALA A 315 17.07 -4.22 -22.09
N ASN A 316 16.56 -3.06 -22.52
CA ASN A 316 17.12 -2.24 -23.60
C ASN A 316 17.27 -2.99 -24.95
N ASP A 317 16.47 -4.03 -25.17
CA ASP A 317 16.42 -4.77 -26.43
C ASP A 317 15.39 -4.13 -27.38
N THR A 318 15.84 -3.13 -28.13
CA THR A 318 14.99 -2.39 -29.08
C THR A 318 14.50 -3.24 -30.25
N THR A 319 15.19 -4.34 -30.58
CA THR A 319 14.78 -5.24 -31.66
C THR A 319 13.58 -6.06 -31.21
N SER A 320 13.67 -6.70 -30.05
CA SER A 320 12.55 -7.44 -29.47
C SER A 320 11.38 -6.52 -29.10
N ALA A 321 11.65 -5.30 -28.62
CA ALA A 321 10.61 -4.31 -28.36
C ALA A 321 9.83 -3.97 -29.64
N THR A 322 10.54 -3.75 -30.75
CA THR A 322 9.90 -3.48 -32.05
C THR A 322 9.05 -4.66 -32.52
N ALA A 323 9.55 -5.89 -32.41
CA ALA A 323 8.80 -7.07 -32.78
C ALA A 323 7.52 -7.24 -31.92
N ALA A 324 7.63 -7.07 -30.60
CA ALA A 324 6.50 -7.15 -29.68
C ALA A 324 5.46 -6.05 -29.94
N PHE A 325 5.90 -4.81 -30.19
CA PHE A 325 5.00 -3.70 -30.50
C PHE A 325 4.27 -3.90 -31.84
N MET A 326 4.93 -4.43 -32.87
CA MET A 326 4.27 -4.78 -34.13
C MET A 326 3.23 -5.89 -33.95
N SER A 327 3.52 -6.88 -33.09
CA SER A 327 2.55 -7.93 -32.72
C SER A 327 1.32 -7.32 -32.03
N LEU A 328 1.54 -6.44 -31.06
CA LEU A 328 0.47 -5.72 -30.39
C LEU A 328 -0.37 -4.89 -31.37
N GLN A 329 0.28 -4.11 -32.25
CA GLN A 329 -0.40 -3.30 -33.26
C GLN A 329 -1.30 -4.15 -34.16
N LYS A 330 -0.81 -5.32 -34.57
CA LYS A 330 -1.58 -6.28 -35.37
C LYS A 330 -2.82 -6.76 -34.60
N ASN A 331 -2.66 -7.14 -33.33
CA ASN A 331 -3.76 -7.63 -32.50
C ASN A 331 -4.82 -6.54 -32.25
N CYS A 332 -4.39 -5.32 -31.91
CA CYS A 332 -5.27 -4.17 -31.74
C CYS A 332 -6.07 -3.88 -33.02
N LYS A 333 -5.40 -3.86 -34.20
CA LYS A 333 -6.06 -3.66 -35.49
C LYS A 333 -7.10 -4.74 -35.77
N GLN A 334 -6.75 -6.00 -35.56
CA GLN A 334 -7.67 -7.13 -35.76
C GLN A 334 -8.90 -7.03 -34.84
N CYS A 335 -8.68 -6.73 -33.57
CA CYS A 335 -9.77 -6.55 -32.60
C CYS A 335 -10.68 -5.38 -32.98
N HIS A 336 -10.12 -4.22 -33.35
CA HIS A 336 -10.90 -3.05 -33.73
C HIS A 336 -11.74 -3.27 -34.99
N VAL A 337 -11.16 -3.88 -36.03
CA VAL A 337 -11.92 -4.24 -37.24
C VAL A 337 -13.09 -5.17 -36.92
N MET A 338 -12.89 -6.12 -36.01
CA MET A 338 -13.91 -7.11 -35.66
C MET A 338 -14.98 -6.61 -34.69
N TYR A 339 -14.69 -5.66 -33.80
CA TYR A 339 -15.60 -5.33 -32.69
C TYR A 339 -15.88 -3.85 -32.47
N ARG A 340 -15.09 -2.96 -33.06
CA ARG A 340 -15.21 -1.50 -32.88
C ARG A 340 -15.70 -0.80 -34.14
N ASP A 341 -15.12 -1.15 -35.28
CA ASP A 341 -15.31 -0.46 -36.55
C ASP A 341 -16.48 -1.06 -37.37
N GLN A 342 -17.45 -1.69 -36.70
CA GLN A 342 -18.65 -2.28 -37.33
C GLN A 342 -19.72 -1.24 -37.64
#